data_AF-A0A382AKS1-F1
#
_entry.id   AF-A0A382AKS1-F1
#
_cell.length_a   1.000
_cell.length_b   1.000
_cell.length_c   1.000
_cell.angle_alpha   90.00
_cell.angle_beta   90.00
_cell.angle_gamma   90.00
#
_symmetry.space_group_name_H-M   'P 1'
#
loop_
_entity.id
_entity.type
_entity.pdbx_description
1 polymer ?
#
loop_
_entity_poly.entity_id
_entity_poly.type
_entity_poly.pdbx_seq_one_letter_code
_entity_poly.pdbx_strand_id
1 'polypeptide(L)'
;MLKNTIPILLVIYIFSFNSIYAGCGFCKVSKTKVANVSINHELISELSEDGVVSGFVLASCGMCNFGMDSKAGCSLAIKIGESTYQVKGTSIDNHGDSHAKDGFCNAVSVVSVVGNVKDNIFLAESFEIQKK
;
A
#
# COMPACT_ATOMS: atom_id res chain seq x y z
N MET A 1 31.40 -12.25 50.08
CA MET A 1 30.24 -12.87 49.32
C MET A 1 30.15 -12.29 47.91
N LEU A 2 31.35 -11.90 47.27
CA LEU A 2 31.39 -11.21 45.96
C LEU A 2 32.39 -11.92 45.04
N LYS A 3 32.66 -13.22 45.21
CA LYS A 3 33.71 -13.75 44.29
C LYS A 3 33.13 -14.86 43.42
N ASN A 4 31.73 -15.02 43.52
CA ASN A 4 31.20 -16.10 42.64
C ASN A 4 30.14 -15.53 41.70
N THR A 5 29.97 -14.10 41.59
CA THR A 5 28.90 -13.55 40.73
C THR A 5 29.50 -13.12 39.38
N ILE A 6 30.98 -13.35 39.21
CA ILE A 6 31.62 -12.82 37.99
C ILE A 6 31.60 -13.91 36.90
N PRO A 7 31.43 -15.22 37.30
CA PRO A 7 31.35 -16.15 36.15
C PRO A 7 29.90 -16.36 35.70
N ILE A 8 28.87 -15.83 36.46
CA ILE A 8 27.44 -16.06 36.13
C ILE A 8 26.95 -14.89 35.28
N LEU A 9 27.68 -13.75 35.21
CA LEU A 9 27.31 -12.61 34.34
C LEU A 9 27.99 -12.74 32.98
N LEU A 10 28.99 -13.72 32.85
CA LEU A 10 29.68 -13.92 31.55
C LEU A 10 28.98 -15.01 30.74
N VAL A 11 28.08 -15.81 31.35
CA VAL A 11 27.38 -16.89 30.62
C VAL A 11 26.03 -16.37 30.09
N ILE A 12 25.53 -15.16 30.55
CA ILE A 12 24.28 -14.55 30.05
C ILE A 12 24.61 -13.58 28.91
N TYR A 13 25.95 -13.25 28.65
CA TYR A 13 26.39 -12.42 27.52
C TYR A 13 26.65 -13.28 26.27
N ILE A 14 26.62 -14.63 26.40
CA ILE A 14 26.94 -15.40 25.17
C ILE A 14 25.64 -15.97 24.60
N PHE A 15 24.38 -15.68 25.21
CA PHE A 15 23.15 -16.30 24.66
C PHE A 15 22.37 -15.26 23.86
N SER A 16 22.95 -14.01 23.50
CA SER A 16 22.17 -13.10 22.62
C SER A 16 22.86 -12.96 21.26
N PHE A 17 23.54 -13.99 20.70
CA PHE A 17 23.81 -13.62 19.28
C PHE A 17 23.38 -14.76 18.36
N ASN A 18 22.25 -15.49 18.61
CA ASN A 18 21.88 -16.13 17.32
C ASN A 18 20.90 -15.24 16.54
N SER A 19 21.33 -14.05 16.08
CA SER A 19 20.68 -13.25 15.01
C SER A 19 20.43 -14.12 13.77
N ILE A 20 19.40 -15.01 13.73
CA ILE A 20 18.69 -15.44 12.49
C ILE A 20 18.95 -14.43 11.36
N TYR A 21 20.10 -14.45 10.81
CA TYR A 21 20.34 -13.88 9.47
C TYR A 21 19.42 -14.52 8.44
N ALA A 22 18.19 -14.15 8.41
CA ALA A 22 17.42 -14.41 7.18
C ALA A 22 17.92 -13.50 6.05
N GLY A 23 19.00 -13.83 5.37
CA GLY A 23 19.53 -13.34 4.07
C GLY A 23 18.43 -13.28 3.01
N CYS A 24 17.87 -12.08 2.58
CA CYS A 24 17.10 -11.87 1.33
C CYS A 24 17.95 -12.25 0.12
N GLY A 25 18.06 -13.61 -0.17
CA GLY A 25 18.43 -14.13 -1.50
C GLY A 25 18.33 -13.07 -2.60
N PHE A 26 19.46 -12.64 -3.19
CA PHE A 26 19.65 -11.82 -4.40
C PHE A 26 18.64 -12.21 -5.49
N CYS A 27 17.52 -11.46 -5.62
CA CYS A 27 16.66 -11.52 -6.83
C CYS A 27 17.46 -11.14 -8.08
N LYS A 28 17.92 -12.08 -8.89
CA LYS A 28 18.40 -11.84 -10.27
C LYS A 28 17.25 -11.36 -11.18
N VAL A 29 16.91 -10.07 -11.08
CA VAL A 29 15.97 -9.54 -12.10
C VAL A 29 16.70 -9.43 -13.45
N SER A 30 16.58 -10.46 -14.33
CA SER A 30 16.90 -10.50 -15.78
C SER A 30 16.35 -9.26 -16.50
N LYS A 31 17.13 -8.23 -16.61
CA LYS A 31 16.86 -7.10 -17.54
C LYS A 31 16.57 -7.62 -18.94
N THR A 32 15.42 -8.31 -19.08
CA THR A 32 14.95 -8.45 -20.48
C THR A 32 14.44 -7.09 -20.99
N LYS A 33 15.29 -6.29 -21.59
CA LYS A 33 14.90 -5.25 -22.58
C LYS A 33 13.52 -5.55 -23.19
N VAL A 34 12.48 -5.26 -22.41
CA VAL A 34 11.08 -5.10 -22.86
C VAL A 34 11.00 -3.89 -23.80
N ALA A 35 11.24 -4.05 -25.07
CA ALA A 35 10.70 -3.23 -26.18
C ALA A 35 9.85 -2.07 -25.63
N ASN A 36 10.43 -0.87 -25.17
CA ASN A 36 9.92 0.51 -25.19
C ASN A 36 8.47 0.59 -25.69
N VAL A 37 7.56 0.12 -24.83
CA VAL A 37 6.23 0.78 -24.87
C VAL A 37 6.16 1.78 -23.70
N SER A 38 6.68 3.00 -23.78
CA SER A 38 6.35 4.28 -23.12
C SER A 38 4.88 4.32 -22.67
N ILE A 39 4.46 3.56 -21.60
CA ILE A 39 3.44 4.24 -20.79
C ILE A 39 3.95 4.33 -19.35
N ASN A 40 5.00 5.02 -19.04
CA ASN A 40 5.38 5.29 -17.63
C ASN A 40 4.21 5.90 -16.86
N HIS A 41 3.02 5.20 -16.73
CA HIS A 41 2.05 5.82 -15.77
C HIS A 41 2.64 5.83 -14.36
N GLU A 42 3.64 6.61 -14.03
CA GLU A 42 4.20 6.87 -12.68
C GLU A 42 3.09 7.15 -11.67
N LEU A 43 2.92 6.17 -10.75
CA LEU A 43 1.97 6.38 -9.63
C LEU A 43 2.39 7.60 -8.79
N ILE A 44 1.40 8.35 -8.59
CA ILE A 44 1.67 9.49 -7.69
C ILE A 44 2.03 8.98 -6.29
N SER A 45 3.16 9.46 -5.73
CA SER A 45 3.64 8.88 -4.45
C SER A 45 3.55 9.92 -3.32
N GLU A 46 3.16 11.19 -3.77
CA GLU A 46 3.05 12.21 -2.70
C GLU A 46 1.84 13.11 -2.96
N LEU A 47 1.28 13.48 -1.85
CA LEU A 47 0.13 14.40 -1.97
C LEU A 47 0.62 15.85 -2.04
N SER A 48 0.11 16.62 -3.05
CA SER A 48 0.46 18.05 -3.18
C SER A 48 -0.07 18.87 -1.99
N GLU A 49 0.60 19.95 -1.70
CA GLU A 49 0.23 20.81 -0.54
C GLU A 49 -1.20 21.36 -0.69
N ASP A 50 -1.61 21.47 -1.90
CA ASP A 50 -2.95 22.06 -2.09
C ASP A 50 -4.04 20.99 -2.13
N GLY A 51 -3.62 19.64 -2.01
CA GLY A 51 -4.60 18.55 -1.83
C GLY A 51 -5.16 18.07 -3.18
N VAL A 52 -4.71 18.71 -4.24
CA VAL A 52 -5.20 18.32 -5.57
C VAL A 52 -4.45 17.05 -6.02
N VAL A 53 -5.33 16.11 -6.55
CA VAL A 53 -4.72 14.84 -7.00
C VAL A 53 -5.21 14.57 -8.43
N SER A 54 -4.21 14.47 -9.37
CA SER A 54 -4.55 14.10 -10.77
C SER A 54 -3.49 13.14 -11.31
N GLY A 55 -3.91 11.94 -11.49
CA GLY A 55 -2.94 10.95 -12.00
C GLY A 55 -3.31 9.53 -11.57
N PHE A 56 -2.31 8.63 -11.67
CA PHE A 56 -2.57 7.20 -11.39
C PHE A 56 -2.26 6.87 -9.93
N VAL A 57 -3.21 6.19 -9.36
CA VAL A 57 -3.04 5.79 -7.94
C VAL A 57 -3.57 4.35 -7.79
N LEU A 58 -3.34 3.79 -6.60
CA LEU A 58 -3.94 2.47 -6.30
C LEU A 58 -5.30 2.63 -5.64
N ALA A 59 -6.14 1.73 -6.05
CA ALA A 59 -7.49 1.78 -5.45
C ALA A 59 -7.95 0.37 -5.08
N SER A 60 -8.62 0.26 -3.93
CA SER A 60 -9.20 -1.00 -3.46
C SER A 60 -10.13 -0.72 -2.26
N CYS A 61 -10.64 -1.91 -1.69
CA CYS A 61 -11.38 -1.75 -0.42
C CYS A 61 -10.43 -1.38 0.72
N GLY A 62 -10.84 -0.30 1.42
CA GLY A 62 -9.98 0.23 2.50
C GLY A 62 -9.71 -0.81 3.59
N MET A 63 -10.74 -1.50 3.99
CA MET A 63 -10.53 -2.41 5.13
C MET A 63 -9.89 -3.73 4.67
N CYS A 64 -10.18 -4.11 3.51
CA CYS A 64 -9.71 -5.45 3.09
C CYS A 64 -8.27 -5.39 2.60
N ASN A 65 -7.93 -4.21 1.93
CA ASN A 65 -6.59 -4.29 1.28
C ASN A 65 -5.67 -3.17 1.77
N PHE A 66 -6.24 -2.19 2.56
CA PHE A 66 -5.33 -1.06 2.90
C PHE A 66 -5.26 -0.89 4.42
N GLY A 67 -5.83 -1.78 5.18
CA GLY A 67 -5.65 -1.80 6.64
C GLY A 67 -6.46 -0.70 7.34
N MET A 68 -7.48 -0.12 6.67
CA MET A 68 -8.32 0.89 7.33
C MET A 68 -9.27 0.24 8.35
N ASP A 69 -9.54 1.01 9.36
CA ASP A 69 -10.42 0.50 10.43
C ASP A 69 -11.74 -0.04 9.87
N SER A 70 -12.23 -1.10 10.60
CA SER A 70 -13.44 -1.81 10.12
C SER A 70 -14.67 -0.89 10.19
N LYS A 71 -14.56 0.26 10.95
CA LYS A 71 -15.73 1.16 11.04
C LYS A 71 -16.05 1.74 9.66
N ALA A 72 -15.01 1.70 8.83
CA ALA A 72 -15.18 2.23 7.47
C ALA A 72 -15.92 1.22 6.57
N GLY A 73 -16.02 0.00 7.10
CA GLY A 73 -16.78 -1.01 6.34
C GLY A 73 -16.16 -1.23 4.95
N CYS A 74 -17.02 -1.88 4.06
CA CYS A 74 -16.61 -2.14 2.66
C CYS A 74 -16.65 -0.83 1.85
N SER A 75 -15.48 -0.06 2.06
CA SER A 75 -15.51 1.27 1.39
C SER A 75 -14.34 1.38 0.42
N LEU A 76 -14.68 2.05 -0.68
CA LEU A 76 -13.65 2.31 -1.71
C LEU A 76 -12.61 3.31 -1.16
N ALA A 77 -11.34 3.00 -1.46
CA ALA A 77 -10.25 3.89 -0.97
C ALA A 77 -9.12 3.91 -2.00
N ILE A 78 -8.39 5.11 -1.97
CA ILE A 78 -7.19 5.15 -2.83
C ILE A 78 -5.95 5.26 -1.93
N LYS A 79 -4.87 4.76 -2.47
CA LYS A 79 -3.58 4.85 -1.76
C LYS A 79 -2.60 5.70 -2.59
N ILE A 80 -2.19 6.74 -1.94
CA ILE A 80 -1.13 7.60 -2.51
C ILE A 80 0.11 7.52 -1.62
N GLY A 81 1.17 6.96 -2.19
CA GLY A 81 2.35 6.69 -1.32
C GLY A 81 1.99 5.71 -0.20
N GLU A 82 2.11 6.26 1.02
CA GLU A 82 1.87 5.34 2.16
C GLU A 82 0.56 5.71 2.86
N SER A 83 -0.08 6.67 2.22
CA SER A 83 -1.32 7.13 2.89
C SER A 83 -2.55 6.62 2.12
N THR A 84 -3.60 6.42 2.91
CA THR A 84 -4.85 5.92 2.29
C THR A 84 -5.99 6.88 2.60
N TYR A 85 -6.84 6.98 1.56
CA TYR A 85 -7.96 7.93 1.72
C TYR A 85 -9.25 7.27 1.26
N GLN A 86 -10.28 7.50 2.07
CA GLN A 86 -11.60 7.02 1.60
C GLN A 86 -12.10 7.87 0.42
N VAL A 87 -12.74 7.20 -0.44
CA VAL A 87 -13.17 7.92 -1.65
C VAL A 87 -14.65 8.31 -1.48
N LYS A 88 -14.93 9.56 -1.74
CA LYS A 88 -16.33 10.03 -1.82
C LYS A 88 -16.63 10.45 -3.26
N GLY A 89 -17.88 10.16 -3.69
CA GLY A 89 -18.26 10.54 -5.07
C GLY A 89 -18.54 9.30 -5.92
N THR A 90 -17.97 8.17 -5.56
CA THR A 90 -18.32 6.88 -6.18
C THR A 90 -18.12 5.75 -5.16
N SER A 91 -18.92 4.70 -5.38
CA SER A 91 -18.81 3.59 -4.40
C SER A 91 -18.14 2.38 -5.08
N ILE A 92 -17.72 1.40 -4.24
CA ILE A 92 -16.97 0.22 -4.73
C ILE A 92 -17.80 -0.55 -5.74
N ASP A 93 -19.15 -0.54 -5.59
CA ASP A 93 -19.97 -1.38 -6.50
C ASP A 93 -20.31 -0.62 -7.78
N ASN A 94 -19.91 0.66 -7.80
CA ASN A 94 -20.14 1.41 -9.06
C ASN A 94 -19.13 1.01 -10.14
N HIS A 95 -18.17 0.23 -9.63
CA HIS A 95 -17.10 -0.10 -10.61
C HIS A 95 -17.02 -1.60 -10.81
N GLY A 96 -18.18 -2.30 -10.55
CA GLY A 96 -18.25 -3.77 -10.74
C GLY A 96 -18.52 -4.49 -9.42
N ASP A 97 -18.53 -5.86 -9.60
CA ASP A 97 -18.76 -6.68 -8.39
C ASP A 97 -17.53 -6.63 -7.46
N SER A 98 -17.80 -6.15 -6.30
CA SER A 98 -16.65 -5.92 -5.40
C SER A 98 -16.03 -7.25 -4.94
N HIS A 99 -16.78 -8.29 -5.05
CA HIS A 99 -16.23 -9.57 -4.56
C HIS A 99 -15.78 -10.45 -5.74
N ALA A 100 -15.89 -9.99 -6.84
CA ALA A 100 -15.33 -10.77 -7.95
C ALA A 100 -13.81 -10.96 -7.79
N LYS A 101 -13.26 -11.90 -8.54
CA LYS A 101 -11.81 -12.20 -8.42
C LYS A 101 -10.96 -10.94 -8.60
N ASP A 102 -11.45 -10.11 -9.44
CA ASP A 102 -10.67 -8.86 -9.64
C ASP A 102 -11.41 -7.66 -9.01
N GLY A 103 -12.41 -7.96 -8.19
CA GLY A 103 -13.14 -6.88 -7.51
C GLY A 103 -12.29 -6.20 -6.43
N PHE A 104 -12.73 -5.09 -5.99
CA PHE A 104 -11.92 -4.24 -5.09
C PHE A 104 -11.78 -4.88 -3.71
N CYS A 105 -12.64 -5.83 -3.38
CA CYS A 105 -12.43 -6.49 -2.07
C CYS A 105 -11.38 -7.59 -2.17
N ASN A 106 -11.11 -7.92 -3.38
CA ASN A 106 -10.16 -9.06 -3.50
C ASN A 106 -8.87 -8.62 -4.19
N ALA A 107 -8.88 -7.42 -4.79
CA ALA A 107 -7.66 -7.06 -5.57
C ALA A 107 -7.45 -5.54 -5.50
N VAL A 108 -6.14 -5.18 -5.70
CA VAL A 108 -5.78 -3.74 -5.79
C VAL A 108 -5.58 -3.37 -7.27
N SER A 109 -6.19 -2.20 -7.63
CA SER A 109 -6.15 -1.84 -9.06
C SER A 109 -5.54 -0.44 -9.23
N VAL A 110 -4.91 -0.32 -10.35
CA VAL A 110 -4.42 1.04 -10.70
C VAL A 110 -5.55 1.81 -11.39
N VAL A 111 -5.72 3.06 -10.87
CA VAL A 111 -6.83 3.86 -11.44
C VAL A 111 -6.29 5.27 -11.74
N SER A 112 -6.89 5.88 -12.75
CA SER A 112 -6.67 7.32 -12.98
C SER A 112 -7.75 8.15 -12.29
N VAL A 113 -7.17 9.17 -11.49
CA VAL A 113 -8.18 9.88 -10.68
C VAL A 113 -7.92 11.38 -10.83
N VAL A 114 -8.95 12.11 -10.75
CA VAL A 114 -8.89 13.57 -10.54
C VAL A 114 -9.81 13.94 -9.36
N GLY A 115 -9.15 14.71 -8.44
CA GLY A 115 -9.95 15.12 -7.27
C GLY A 115 -9.09 15.86 -6.26
N ASN A 116 -9.71 15.92 -5.03
CA ASN A 116 -9.00 16.66 -3.97
C ASN A 116 -9.15 15.93 -2.63
N VAL A 117 -7.96 15.93 -2.00
CA VAL A 117 -8.03 15.40 -0.61
C VAL A 117 -8.32 16.53 0.37
N LYS A 118 -9.44 16.35 1.14
CA LYS A 118 -9.80 17.29 2.22
C LYS A 118 -10.24 16.49 3.47
N ASP A 119 -9.56 16.90 4.54
CA ASP A 119 -9.88 16.24 5.83
C ASP A 119 -9.70 14.72 5.73
N ASN A 120 -8.70 14.26 5.00
CA ASN A 120 -8.30 12.85 4.89
C ASN A 120 -9.30 12.02 4.08
N ILE A 121 -10.07 12.77 3.27
CA ILE A 121 -11.01 12.08 2.36
C ILE A 121 -10.73 12.56 0.93
N PHE A 122 -10.70 11.58 0.09
CA PHE A 122 -10.52 11.99 -1.33
C PHE A 122 -11.89 12.22 -1.99
N LEU A 123 -12.09 13.44 -2.45
CA LEU A 123 -13.35 13.80 -3.14
C LEU A 123 -13.16 13.65 -4.65
N ALA A 124 -13.82 12.61 -5.19
CA ALA A 124 -13.50 12.18 -6.57
C ALA A 124 -14.31 13.05 -7.56
N GLU A 125 -13.62 13.61 -8.48
CA GLU A 125 -14.27 14.23 -9.65
C GLU A 125 -14.29 13.27 -10.84
N SER A 126 -13.16 12.47 -10.93
CA SER A 126 -13.08 11.40 -11.93
C SER A 126 -12.35 10.18 -11.34
N PHE A 127 -12.88 9.06 -11.76
CA PHE A 127 -12.31 7.79 -11.28
C PHE A 127 -12.44 6.74 -12.38
N GLU A 128 -11.26 6.40 -12.91
CA GLU A 128 -11.33 5.46 -14.06
C GLU A 128 -10.33 4.31 -13.84
N ILE A 129 -10.91 3.12 -14.02
CA ILE A 129 -10.06 1.93 -13.84
C ILE A 129 -9.26 1.68 -15.13
N GLN A 130 -7.92 1.60 -14.96
CA GLN A 130 -7.10 1.42 -16.18
C GLN A 130 -7.04 -0.07 -16.54
N LYS A 131 -7.77 -0.44 -17.55
CA LYS A 131 -7.95 -1.78 -18.16
C LYS A 131 -7.27 -2.88 -17.34
N LYS A 132 -8.00 -3.82 -16.78
CA LYS A 132 -7.62 -5.09 -16.12
C LYS A 132 -7.03 -6.08 -17.13
#